data_AF-A0A5K7XDL7-F1
#
_entry.id   AF-A0A5K7XDL7-F1
#
_cell.length_a   1.000
_cell.length_b   1.000
_cell.length_c   1.000
_cell.angle_alpha   90.00
_cell.angle_beta   90.00
_cell.angle_gamma   90.00
#
_symmetry.space_group_name_H-M   'P 1'
#
loop_
_entity.id
_entity.type
_entity.pdbx_description
1 polymer ?
#
loop_
_entity_poly.entity_id
_entity_poly.type
_entity_poly.pdbx_seq_one_letter_code
_entity_poly.pdbx_strand_id
1 'polypeptide(L)'
;MNSTNSNNNDRPFSQRLLAVEPLPPASRQQLEQELSAMFQRELSTPRRLFFGAVAIGGVISGLVCAALALTEPDLPPLPRTALAVGSLFGVAWAVVAARIGWRGALDLKADARRIAVMAWTFTVLMMTFFLIAGMSARDPAQGMRMIVGGLPLLIGAGVYWLNYRIENAELNAQEKLLEVELRLATLSEQTK
;
A
#
# COMPACT_ATOMS: atom_id res chain seq x y z
N MET A 1 -49.37 -3.52 43.51
CA MET A 1 -48.45 -2.38 43.35
C MET A 1 -47.35 -2.78 42.38
N ASN A 2 -47.31 -2.06 41.26
CA ASN A 2 -46.25 -1.84 40.28
C ASN A 2 -45.54 -2.99 39.55
N SER A 3 -46.01 -3.17 38.32
CA SER A 3 -45.28 -3.54 37.11
C SER A 3 -43.88 -2.95 37.00
N THR A 4 -42.88 -3.78 36.73
CA THR A 4 -41.63 -3.39 36.07
C THR A 4 -41.47 -4.21 34.81
N ASN A 5 -42.27 -3.83 33.81
CA ASN A 5 -42.04 -4.20 32.42
C ASN A 5 -40.90 -3.30 31.91
N SER A 6 -39.67 -3.72 32.16
CA SER A 6 -38.48 -2.94 31.81
C SER A 6 -38.29 -2.99 30.29
N ASN A 7 -38.73 -1.92 29.64
CA ASN A 7 -38.54 -1.61 28.23
C ASN A 7 -37.13 -1.95 27.78
N ASN A 8 -36.99 -3.07 27.07
CA ASN A 8 -35.73 -3.45 26.41
C ASN A 8 -35.54 -2.69 25.09
N ASN A 9 -36.45 -1.77 24.74
CA ASN A 9 -36.56 -1.08 23.45
C ASN A 9 -35.70 0.19 23.30
N ASP A 10 -35.00 0.63 24.35
CA ASP A 10 -34.19 1.86 24.30
C ASP A 10 -32.72 1.64 23.91
N ARG A 11 -32.32 0.42 23.56
CA ARG A 11 -30.95 0.18 23.06
C ARG A 11 -30.86 0.58 21.58
N PRO A 12 -29.85 1.38 21.19
CA PRO A 12 -29.66 1.74 19.80
C PRO A 12 -29.57 0.47 18.96
N PHE A 13 -30.24 0.45 17.81
CA PHE A 13 -30.34 -0.70 16.91
C PHE A 13 -28.96 -1.33 16.59
N SER A 14 -27.90 -0.52 16.58
CA SER A 14 -26.51 -0.98 16.41
C SER A 14 -26.03 -1.91 17.53
N GLN A 15 -26.44 -1.71 18.79
CA GLN A 15 -26.09 -2.60 19.92
C GLN A 15 -26.87 -3.91 19.88
N ARG A 16 -28.11 -3.90 19.38
CA ARG A 16 -28.86 -5.14 19.14
C ARG A 16 -28.24 -5.95 18.00
N LEU A 17 -27.78 -5.30 16.93
CA LEU A 17 -27.03 -5.94 15.84
C LEU A 17 -25.65 -6.46 16.23
N LEU A 18 -25.00 -5.85 17.22
CA LEU A 18 -23.72 -6.32 17.81
C LEU A 18 -23.91 -7.45 18.82
N ALA A 19 -25.13 -7.66 19.33
CA ALA A 19 -25.46 -8.70 20.29
C ALA A 19 -25.99 -9.99 19.64
N VAL A 20 -26.23 -10.00 18.32
CA VAL A 20 -26.56 -11.23 17.58
C VAL A 20 -25.30 -12.09 17.49
N GLU A 21 -25.46 -13.35 17.90
CA GLU A 21 -24.48 -14.44 17.98
C GLU A 21 -23.26 -14.30 17.04
N PRO A 22 -22.01 -14.52 17.52
CA PRO A 22 -20.87 -14.64 16.63
C PRO A 22 -21.15 -15.70 15.55
N LEU A 23 -20.89 -15.35 14.28
CA LEU A 23 -21.11 -16.22 13.13
C LEU A 23 -20.61 -17.65 13.41
N PRO A 24 -21.36 -18.69 13.02
CA PRO A 24 -20.91 -20.07 13.08
C PRO A 24 -19.50 -20.21 12.47
N PRO A 25 -18.58 -20.92 13.13
CA PRO A 25 -17.18 -21.00 12.69
C PRO A 25 -17.01 -21.59 11.28
N ALA A 26 -17.93 -22.45 10.84
CA ALA A 26 -17.93 -23.05 9.50
C ALA A 26 -18.16 -22.01 8.39
N SER A 27 -19.13 -21.11 8.54
CA SER A 27 -19.44 -20.07 7.55
C SER A 27 -18.35 -19.00 7.49
N ARG A 28 -17.68 -18.72 8.63
CA ARG A 28 -16.51 -17.86 8.68
C ARG A 28 -15.32 -18.38 7.87
N GLN A 29 -15.04 -19.68 7.95
CA GLN A 29 -13.95 -20.29 7.19
C GLN A 29 -14.20 -20.24 5.68
N GLN A 30 -15.45 -20.45 5.26
CA GLN A 30 -15.83 -20.37 3.85
C GLN A 30 -15.73 -18.94 3.31
N LEU A 31 -16.13 -17.95 4.12
CA LEU A 31 -15.96 -16.53 3.83
C LEU A 31 -14.48 -16.13 3.74
N GLU A 32 -13.65 -16.59 4.67
CA GLU A 32 -12.20 -16.34 4.63
C GLU A 32 -11.56 -16.97 3.39
N GLN A 33 -12.02 -18.15 2.97
CA GLN A 33 -11.54 -18.79 1.74
C GLN A 33 -11.94 -18.00 0.49
N GLU A 34 -13.20 -17.59 0.34
CA GLU A 34 -13.65 -16.78 -0.80
C GLU A 34 -12.97 -15.42 -0.85
N LEU A 35 -12.86 -14.74 0.28
CA LEU A 35 -12.12 -13.48 0.39
C LEU A 35 -10.65 -13.69 0.03
N SER A 36 -10.00 -14.72 0.56
CA SER A 36 -8.60 -15.01 0.25
C SER A 36 -8.39 -15.31 -1.25
N ALA A 37 -9.34 -15.97 -1.90
CA ALA A 37 -9.31 -16.25 -3.33
C ALA A 37 -9.51 -14.97 -4.18
N MET A 38 -10.35 -14.02 -3.73
CA MET A 38 -10.51 -12.73 -4.40
C MET A 38 -9.31 -11.79 -4.17
N PHE A 39 -8.68 -11.83 -3.01
CA PHE A 39 -7.57 -10.95 -2.64
C PHE A 39 -6.19 -11.46 -3.06
N GLN A 40 -6.01 -12.77 -3.21
CA GLN A 40 -4.78 -13.36 -3.73
C GLN A 40 -4.88 -13.44 -5.25
N ARG A 41 -4.42 -12.39 -5.91
CA ARG A 41 -4.25 -12.44 -7.37
C ARG A 41 -2.96 -13.21 -7.66
N GLU A 42 -3.10 -14.41 -8.21
CA GLU A 42 -1.95 -15.13 -8.75
C GLU A 42 -1.28 -14.25 -9.80
N LEU A 43 0.04 -14.07 -9.66
CA LEU A 43 0.79 -13.25 -10.59
C LEU A 43 0.92 -14.02 -11.89
N SER A 44 0.30 -13.51 -12.95
CA SER A 44 0.56 -14.01 -14.29
C SER A 44 2.08 -13.98 -14.56
N THR A 45 2.59 -14.99 -15.26
CA THR A 45 4.00 -15.10 -15.66
C THR A 45 4.61 -13.78 -16.17
N PRO A 46 3.95 -12.97 -17.02
CA PRO A 46 4.50 -11.67 -17.43
C PRO A 46 4.65 -10.66 -16.30
N ARG A 47 3.72 -10.62 -15.32
CA ARG A 47 3.86 -9.75 -14.14
C ARG A 47 5.01 -10.19 -13.25
N ARG A 48 5.19 -11.50 -13.07
CA ARG A 48 6.33 -12.04 -12.30
C ARG A 48 7.67 -11.65 -12.94
N LEU A 49 7.75 -11.70 -14.27
CA LEU A 49 8.92 -11.25 -15.03
C LEU A 49 9.16 -9.74 -14.89
N PHE A 50 8.10 -8.94 -14.94
CA PHE A 50 8.17 -7.50 -14.70
C PHE A 50 8.73 -7.17 -13.30
N PHE A 51 8.23 -7.82 -12.24
CA PHE A 51 8.78 -7.63 -10.88
C PHE A 51 10.22 -8.10 -10.77
N GLY A 52 10.60 -9.18 -11.45
CA GLY A 52 11.99 -9.62 -11.54
C GLY A 52 12.89 -8.57 -12.21
N ALA A 53 12.45 -7.99 -13.33
CA ALA A 53 13.16 -6.92 -14.02
C ALA A 53 13.30 -5.66 -13.15
N VAL A 54 12.23 -5.26 -12.45
CA VAL A 54 12.25 -4.15 -11.49
C VAL A 54 13.22 -4.42 -10.34
N ALA A 55 13.27 -5.66 -9.82
CA ALA A 55 14.20 -6.03 -8.77
C ALA A 55 15.66 -5.89 -9.24
N ILE A 56 15.99 -6.42 -10.43
CA ILE A 56 17.32 -6.31 -11.02
C ILE A 56 17.68 -4.84 -11.26
N GLY A 57 16.76 -4.06 -11.84
CA GLY A 57 16.97 -2.62 -12.05
C GLY A 57 17.21 -1.86 -10.75
N GLY A 58 16.49 -2.21 -9.68
CA GLY A 58 16.69 -1.64 -8.34
C GLY A 58 18.06 -1.94 -7.76
N VAL A 59 18.54 -3.18 -7.92
CA VAL A 59 19.91 -3.58 -7.48
C VAL A 59 20.97 -2.82 -8.27
N ILE A 60 20.86 -2.79 -9.60
CA ILE A 60 21.84 -2.10 -10.47
C ILE A 60 21.88 -0.62 -10.13
N SER A 61 20.72 0.03 -10.02
CA SER A 61 20.63 1.44 -9.64
C SER A 61 21.23 1.70 -8.26
N GLY A 62 20.89 0.86 -7.27
CA GLY A 62 21.44 0.96 -5.92
C GLY A 62 22.95 0.79 -5.87
N LEU A 63 23.51 -0.16 -6.64
CA LEU A 63 24.95 -0.38 -6.76
C LEU A 63 25.65 0.80 -7.44
N VAL A 64 25.07 1.36 -8.50
CA VAL A 64 25.61 2.56 -9.17
C VAL A 64 25.62 3.74 -8.20
N CYS A 65 24.53 3.98 -7.47
CA CYS A 65 24.48 5.04 -6.47
C CYS A 65 25.50 4.82 -5.34
N ALA A 66 25.66 3.58 -4.87
CA ALA A 66 26.64 3.24 -3.84
C ALA A 66 28.08 3.41 -4.34
N ALA A 67 28.37 2.98 -5.58
CA ALA A 67 29.66 3.15 -6.21
C ALA A 67 30.03 4.63 -6.32
N LEU A 68 29.13 5.46 -6.87
CA LEU A 68 29.32 6.90 -6.99
C LEU A 68 29.52 7.60 -5.63
N ALA A 69 28.82 7.14 -4.59
CA ALA A 69 28.99 7.66 -3.23
C ALA A 69 30.36 7.32 -2.60
N LEU A 70 31.06 6.31 -3.12
CA LEU A 70 32.37 5.86 -2.65
C LEU A 70 33.52 6.39 -3.53
N THR A 71 33.33 6.49 -4.86
CA THR A 71 34.37 6.85 -5.82
C THR A 71 34.64 8.34 -5.90
N GLU A 72 33.65 9.19 -5.62
CA GLU A 72 33.79 10.64 -5.62
C GLU A 72 33.77 11.21 -4.18
N PRO A 73 34.91 11.21 -3.46
CA PRO A 73 34.99 11.79 -2.12
C PRO A 73 34.84 13.32 -2.12
N ASP A 74 35.08 13.98 -3.25
CA ASP A 74 34.96 15.44 -3.41
C ASP A 74 33.53 15.94 -3.62
N LEU A 75 32.53 15.04 -3.63
CA LEU A 75 31.14 15.45 -3.73
C LEU A 75 30.72 16.24 -2.48
N PRO A 76 29.98 17.36 -2.65
CA PRO A 76 29.39 18.07 -1.53
C PRO A 76 28.54 17.13 -0.65
N PRO A 77 28.40 17.41 0.65
CA PRO A 77 27.71 16.51 1.58
C PRO A 77 26.26 16.21 1.16
N LEU A 78 25.58 17.17 0.51
CA LEU A 78 24.21 17.02 0.06
C LEU A 78 24.02 15.87 -0.96
N PRO A 79 24.64 15.88 -2.17
CA PRO A 79 24.51 14.78 -3.12
C PRO A 79 25.01 13.45 -2.56
N ARG A 80 26.02 13.45 -1.67
CA ARG A 80 26.47 12.21 -1.03
C ARG A 80 25.39 11.57 -0.16
N THR A 81 24.69 12.36 0.66
CA THR A 81 23.55 11.85 1.44
C THR A 81 22.39 11.40 0.55
N ALA A 82 22.12 12.12 -0.55
CA ALA A 82 21.10 11.72 -1.52
C ALA A 82 21.42 10.36 -2.18
N LEU A 83 22.67 10.14 -2.57
CA LEU A 83 23.14 8.86 -3.14
C LEU A 83 23.08 7.73 -2.12
N ALA A 84 23.46 7.98 -0.86
CA ALA A 84 23.38 6.99 0.21
C ALA A 84 21.93 6.60 0.54
N VAL A 85 21.02 7.57 0.60
CA VAL A 85 19.60 7.28 0.81
C VAL A 85 19.00 6.59 -0.42
N GLY A 86 19.37 7.02 -1.62
CA GLY A 86 18.95 6.40 -2.88
C GLY A 86 19.39 4.94 -2.99
N SER A 87 20.61 4.60 -2.56
CA SER A 87 21.10 3.22 -2.57
C SER A 87 20.34 2.34 -1.60
N LEU A 88 20.07 2.81 -0.37
CA LEU A 88 19.23 2.11 0.60
C LEU A 88 17.82 1.88 0.05
N PHE A 89 17.23 2.89 -0.60
CA PHE A 89 15.93 2.76 -1.23
C PHE A 89 15.93 1.75 -2.38
N GLY A 90 16.95 1.77 -3.23
CA GLY A 90 17.11 0.81 -4.33
C GLY A 90 17.18 -0.63 -3.83
N VAL A 91 17.95 -0.88 -2.76
CA VAL A 91 18.03 -2.20 -2.12
C VAL A 91 16.70 -2.59 -1.50
N ALA A 92 16.05 -1.69 -0.75
CA ALA A 92 14.73 -1.97 -0.17
C ALA A 92 13.71 -2.34 -1.26
N TRP A 93 13.77 -1.67 -2.41
CA TRP A 93 12.88 -1.93 -3.55
C TRP A 93 13.16 -3.26 -4.23
N ALA A 94 14.44 -3.59 -4.41
CA ALA A 94 14.86 -4.89 -4.89
C ALA A 94 14.37 -6.03 -3.98
N VAL A 95 14.48 -5.87 -2.66
CA VAL A 95 14.03 -6.88 -1.69
C VAL A 95 12.51 -7.09 -1.77
N VAL A 96 11.73 -6.01 -1.83
CA VAL A 96 10.26 -6.10 -1.95
C VAL A 96 9.87 -6.75 -3.27
N ALA A 97 10.42 -6.30 -4.39
CA ALA A 97 10.13 -6.84 -5.72
C ALA A 97 10.54 -8.32 -5.85
N ALA A 98 11.73 -8.70 -5.34
CA ALA A 98 12.19 -10.08 -5.32
C ALA A 98 11.29 -10.96 -4.44
N ARG A 99 10.87 -10.47 -3.26
CA ARG A 99 9.98 -11.21 -2.37
C ARG A 99 8.61 -11.46 -3.00
N ILE A 100 8.04 -10.48 -3.69
CA ILE A 100 6.79 -10.62 -4.43
C ILE A 100 6.97 -11.62 -5.58
N GLY A 101 8.06 -11.52 -6.34
CA GLY A 101 8.38 -12.44 -7.43
C GLY A 101 8.64 -13.89 -6.98
N TRP A 102 9.21 -14.10 -5.79
CA TRP A 102 9.41 -15.43 -5.19
C TRP A 102 8.12 -16.04 -4.63
N ARG A 103 7.26 -15.22 -4.03
CA ARG A 103 5.97 -15.69 -3.51
C ARG A 103 4.99 -16.10 -4.61
N GLY A 104 5.07 -15.50 -5.80
CA GLY A 104 4.21 -15.84 -6.94
C GLY A 104 2.74 -15.44 -6.79
N ALA A 105 2.33 -14.99 -5.60
CA ALA A 105 1.03 -14.41 -5.31
C ALA A 105 1.22 -12.98 -4.77
N LEU A 106 0.35 -12.07 -5.20
CA LEU A 106 0.33 -10.70 -4.71
C LEU A 106 -0.85 -10.55 -3.77
N ASP A 107 -0.57 -10.31 -2.49
CA ASP A 107 -1.60 -9.92 -1.53
C ASP A 107 -1.97 -8.46 -1.80
N LEU A 108 -3.12 -8.26 -2.46
CA LEU A 108 -3.59 -6.93 -2.85
C LEU A 108 -3.73 -5.98 -1.66
N LYS A 109 -4.01 -6.48 -0.45
CA LYS A 109 -4.24 -5.63 0.73
C LYS A 109 -2.91 -5.30 1.41
N ALA A 110 -2.08 -6.30 1.67
CA ALA A 110 -0.84 -6.12 2.41
C ALA A 110 0.32 -5.60 1.56
N ASP A 111 0.52 -6.17 0.37
CA ASP A 111 1.66 -5.84 -0.49
C ASP A 111 1.40 -4.54 -1.26
N ALA A 112 0.18 -4.26 -1.74
CA ALA A 112 -0.12 -2.98 -2.36
C ALA A 112 0.03 -1.80 -1.38
N ARG A 113 -0.33 -2.00 -0.09
CA ARG A 113 -0.09 -1.00 0.95
C ARG A 113 1.40 -0.67 1.09
N ARG A 114 2.24 -1.71 1.18
CA ARG A 114 3.70 -1.53 1.30
C ARG A 114 4.26 -0.82 0.07
N ILE A 115 3.84 -1.24 -1.12
CA ILE A 115 4.29 -0.64 -2.38
C ILE A 115 3.89 0.83 -2.44
N ALA A 116 2.62 1.15 -2.13
CA ALA A 116 2.12 2.52 -2.13
C ALA A 116 2.85 3.40 -1.11
N VAL A 117 3.09 2.90 0.10
CA VAL A 117 3.82 3.65 1.14
C VAL A 117 5.26 3.92 0.71
N MET A 118 5.94 2.91 0.16
CA MET A 118 7.32 3.06 -0.33
C MET A 118 7.41 4.02 -1.52
N ALA A 119 6.51 3.90 -2.50
CA ALA A 119 6.47 4.79 -3.65
C ALA A 119 6.18 6.25 -3.25
N TRP A 120 5.26 6.45 -2.29
CA TRP A 120 4.95 7.77 -1.76
C TRP A 120 6.12 8.38 -1.00
N THR A 121 6.69 7.63 -0.04
CA THR A 121 7.83 8.10 0.77
C THR A 121 9.05 8.39 -0.09
N PHE A 122 9.35 7.54 -1.07
CA PHE A 122 10.43 7.78 -2.04
C PHE A 122 10.22 9.09 -2.80
N THR A 123 9.02 9.31 -3.32
CA THR A 123 8.70 10.50 -4.13
C THR A 123 8.80 11.79 -3.30
N VAL A 124 8.24 11.79 -2.08
CA VAL A 124 8.34 12.94 -1.16
C VAL A 124 9.80 13.25 -0.81
N LEU A 125 10.58 12.19 -0.55
CA LEU A 125 11.99 12.32 -0.24
C LEU A 125 12.78 12.88 -1.44
N MET A 126 12.57 12.34 -2.64
CA MET A 126 13.20 12.85 -3.88
C MET A 126 12.83 14.30 -4.15
N MET A 127 11.56 14.67 -3.98
CA MET A 127 11.12 16.06 -4.16
C MET A 127 11.80 16.99 -3.14
N THR A 128 11.97 16.53 -1.91
CA THR A 128 12.69 17.28 -0.87
C THR A 128 14.15 17.51 -1.29
N PHE A 129 14.81 16.49 -1.82
CA PHE A 129 16.17 16.63 -2.36
C PHE A 129 16.22 17.61 -3.54
N PHE A 130 15.26 17.56 -4.47
CA PHE A 130 15.20 18.49 -5.59
C PHE A 130 14.98 19.94 -5.13
N LEU A 131 14.17 20.16 -4.10
CA LEU A 131 13.98 21.49 -3.51
C LEU A 131 15.28 22.00 -2.89
N ILE A 132 15.94 21.19 -2.06
CA ILE A 132 17.19 21.61 -1.39
C ILE A 132 18.31 21.83 -2.41
N ALA A 133 18.46 20.93 -3.39
CA ALA A 133 19.43 21.07 -4.46
C ALA A 133 19.13 22.28 -5.35
N GLY A 134 17.85 22.52 -5.67
CA GLY A 134 17.42 23.65 -6.48
C GLY A 134 17.65 25.00 -5.78
N MET A 135 17.42 25.09 -4.46
CA MET A 135 17.75 26.28 -3.68
C MET A 135 19.25 26.53 -3.55
N SER A 136 20.06 25.48 -3.60
CA SER A 136 21.53 25.56 -3.49
C SER A 136 22.23 25.74 -4.85
N ALA A 137 21.47 25.71 -5.96
CA ALA A 137 22.02 25.84 -7.29
C ALA A 137 22.52 27.27 -7.54
N ARG A 138 23.72 27.40 -8.12
CA ARG A 138 24.28 28.70 -8.50
C ARG A 138 23.47 29.38 -9.61
N ASP A 139 22.80 28.58 -10.45
CA ASP A 139 21.92 29.06 -11.51
C ASP A 139 20.44 28.82 -11.12
N PRO A 140 19.65 29.89 -10.93
CA PRO A 140 18.22 29.79 -10.64
C PRO A 140 17.45 28.98 -11.70
N ALA A 141 17.87 29.03 -12.97
CA ALA A 141 17.21 28.30 -14.05
C ALA A 141 17.38 26.78 -13.90
N GLN A 142 18.55 26.33 -13.44
CA GLN A 142 18.81 24.92 -13.17
C GLN A 142 17.97 24.41 -11.99
N GLY A 143 17.88 25.19 -10.91
CA GLY A 143 17.03 24.86 -9.77
C GLY A 143 15.55 24.76 -10.14
N MET A 144 15.05 25.70 -10.94
CA MET A 144 13.68 25.66 -11.45
C MET A 144 13.40 24.40 -12.28
N ARG A 145 14.34 24.00 -13.16
CA ARG A 145 14.19 22.78 -13.98
C ARG A 145 14.10 21.51 -13.11
N MET A 146 14.86 21.42 -12.02
CA MET A 146 14.80 20.28 -11.10
C MET A 146 13.43 20.20 -10.39
N ILE A 147 12.93 21.32 -9.90
CA ILE A 147 11.62 21.40 -9.23
C ILE A 147 10.49 21.05 -10.20
N VAL A 148 10.51 21.64 -11.39
CA VAL A 148 9.51 21.37 -12.44
C VAL A 148 9.58 19.91 -12.90
N GLY A 149 10.78 19.33 -13.00
CA GLY A 149 10.97 17.91 -13.34
C GLY A 149 10.45 16.95 -12.26
N GLY A 150 10.46 17.36 -10.99
CA GLY A 150 9.93 16.56 -9.87
C GLY A 150 8.39 16.56 -9.77
N LEU A 151 7.72 17.59 -10.28
CA LEU A 151 6.27 17.73 -10.18
C LEU A 151 5.48 16.57 -10.81
N PRO A 152 5.76 16.13 -12.05
CA PRO A 152 5.08 14.97 -12.63
C PRO A 152 5.23 13.71 -11.77
N LEU A 153 6.38 13.54 -11.13
CA LEU A 153 6.68 12.39 -10.27
C LEU A 153 5.81 12.44 -8.99
N LEU A 154 5.70 13.63 -8.38
CA LEU A 154 4.82 13.87 -7.23
C LEU A 154 3.34 13.67 -7.57
N ILE A 155 2.88 14.19 -8.70
CA ILE A 155 1.51 14.01 -9.18
C ILE A 155 1.24 12.53 -9.43
N GLY A 156 2.13 11.84 -10.14
CA GLY A 156 2.00 10.41 -10.43
C GLY A 156 1.92 9.56 -9.16
N ALA A 157 2.78 9.83 -8.18
CA ALA A 157 2.74 9.14 -6.89
C ALA A 157 1.46 9.45 -6.10
N GLY A 158 0.97 10.69 -6.15
CA GLY A 158 -0.27 11.10 -5.50
C GLY A 158 -1.49 10.42 -6.12
N VAL A 159 -1.57 10.38 -7.45
CA VAL A 159 -2.63 9.67 -8.19
C VAL A 159 -2.56 8.17 -7.89
N TYR A 160 -1.37 7.57 -7.90
CA TYR A 160 -1.20 6.16 -7.55
C TYR A 160 -1.66 5.86 -6.12
N TRP A 161 -1.28 6.70 -5.15
CA TRP A 161 -1.71 6.58 -3.76
C TRP A 161 -3.23 6.72 -3.60
N LEU A 162 -3.84 7.65 -4.34
CA LEU A 162 -5.29 7.85 -4.34
C LEU A 162 -6.02 6.64 -4.93
N ASN A 163 -5.56 6.12 -6.07
CA ASN A 163 -6.09 4.91 -6.68
C ASN A 163 -5.99 3.72 -5.72
N TYR A 164 -4.85 3.56 -5.04
CA TYR A 164 -4.70 2.55 -3.99
C TYR A 164 -5.72 2.73 -2.85
N ARG A 165 -5.99 3.96 -2.41
CA ARG A 165 -7.00 4.23 -1.39
C ARG A 165 -8.42 3.88 -1.85
N ILE A 166 -8.74 4.17 -3.11
CA ILE A 166 -10.04 3.84 -3.72
C ILE A 166 -10.18 2.32 -3.81
N GLU A 167 -9.20 1.62 -4.36
CA GLU A 167 -9.20 0.16 -4.47
C GLU A 167 -9.34 -0.46 -3.07
N ASN A 168 -8.56 -0.01 -2.08
CA ASN A 168 -8.67 -0.51 -0.72
C ASN A 168 -10.03 -0.18 -0.04
N ALA A 169 -10.69 0.91 -0.42
CA ALA A 169 -12.03 1.22 0.06
C ALA A 169 -13.09 0.32 -0.59
N GLU A 170 -12.97 0.05 -1.89
CA GLU A 170 -13.82 -0.89 -2.61
C GLU A 170 -13.70 -2.30 -2.04
N LEU A 171 -12.47 -2.77 -1.81
CA LEU A 171 -12.20 -4.05 -1.18
C LEU A 171 -12.85 -4.17 0.21
N ASN A 172 -12.77 -3.12 1.04
CA ASN A 172 -13.44 -3.10 2.33
C ASN A 172 -14.97 -3.04 2.20
N ALA A 173 -15.51 -2.37 1.19
CA ALA A 173 -16.95 -2.31 0.94
C ALA A 173 -17.50 -3.68 0.50
N GLN A 174 -16.78 -4.39 -0.38
CA GLN A 174 -17.10 -5.76 -0.79
C GLN A 174 -17.06 -6.71 0.41
N GLU A 175 -16.03 -6.62 1.25
CA GLU A 175 -15.93 -7.41 2.49
C GLU A 175 -17.14 -7.19 3.41
N LYS A 176 -17.57 -5.94 3.56
CA LYS A 176 -18.73 -5.58 4.39
C LYS A 176 -20.06 -6.04 3.79
N LEU A 177 -20.21 -5.97 2.47
CA LEU A 177 -21.41 -6.44 1.79
C LEU A 177 -21.56 -7.96 1.97
N LEU A 178 -20.48 -8.71 1.76
CA LEU A 178 -20.44 -10.16 1.94
C LEU A 178 -20.78 -10.56 3.39
N GLU A 179 -20.25 -9.81 4.36
CA GLU A 179 -20.57 -10.01 5.78
C GLU A 179 -22.07 -9.80 6.08
N VAL A 180 -22.71 -8.81 5.43
CA VAL A 180 -24.15 -8.53 5.58
C VAL A 180 -25.00 -9.61 4.92
N GLU A 181 -24.66 -10.04 3.70
CA GLU A 181 -25.36 -11.12 2.99
C GLU A 181 -25.37 -12.42 3.80
N LEU A 182 -24.24 -12.76 4.43
CA LEU A 182 -24.11 -13.97 5.24
C LEU A 182 -24.93 -13.86 6.54
N ARG A 183 -24.97 -12.69 7.18
CA ARG A 183 -25.86 -12.44 8.33
C ARG A 183 -27.34 -12.59 7.94
N LEU A 184 -27.74 -12.09 6.78
CA LEU A 184 -29.11 -12.24 6.27
C LEU A 184 -29.45 -13.70 5.97
N ALA A 185 -28.53 -14.46 5.36
CA ALA A 185 -28.71 -15.89 5.11
C ALA A 185 -28.92 -16.65 6.43
N THR A 186 -28.08 -16.38 7.44
CA THR A 186 -28.17 -17.03 8.76
C THR A 186 -29.51 -16.73 9.45
N LEU A 187 -29.97 -15.47 9.41
CA LEU A 187 -31.27 -15.09 9.97
C LEU A 187 -32.43 -15.77 9.23
N SER A 188 -32.32 -15.92 7.91
CA SER A 188 -33.34 -16.60 7.11
C SER A 188 -33.45 -18.09 7.45
N GLU A 189 -32.32 -18.75 7.75
CA GLU A 189 -32.28 -20.16 8.18
C GLU A 189 -32.86 -20.36 9.58
N GLN A 190 -32.63 -19.42 10.50
CA GLN A 190 -33.18 -19.49 11.86
C GLN A 190 -34.69 -19.23 11.94
N THR A 191 -35.29 -18.62 10.90
CA THR A 191 -36.72 -18.31 10.86
C THR A 191 -37.55 -19.42 10.19
N LYS A 192 -36.89 -20.44 9.62
CA LYS A 192 -37.53 -21.66 9.11
C LYS A 192 -37.68 -22.71 10.21
#